data_AF-A0A517TT59-F1
#
_entry.id   AF-A0A517TT59-F1
#
_cell.length_a   1.000
_cell.length_b   1.000
_cell.length_c   1.000
_cell.angle_alpha   90.00
_cell.angle_beta   90.00
_cell.angle_gamma   90.00
#
_symmetry.space_group_name_H-M   'P 1'
#
loop_
_entity.id
_entity.type
_entity.pdbx_description
1 polymer ?
#
loop_
_entity_poly.entity_id
_entity_poly.type
_entity_poly.pdbx_seq_one_letter_code
_entity_poly.pdbx_strand_id
1 'polypeptide(L)'
;MFYQVFREILEEKVSEYKKSHNASKIEEKAREQACTVVFTVALFVVFQLIKHIAESVGLELLSPTFAKLLNDDSSKASRVVDLAIALEASRSTPKNKAIALHDDLEGEYFTQSLVRVLVLDNLYLYDVRMQVKQELCKKLKIDIPKASFDPGLKRLQ
;
A
#
# COMPACT_ATOMS: atom_id res chain seq x y z
N MET A 1 8.75 16.10 13.91
CA MET A 1 7.34 16.44 13.66
C MET A 1 6.46 15.19 13.57
N PHE A 2 6.65 14.28 12.60
CA PHE A 2 5.85 13.03 12.50
C PHE A 2 5.88 12.17 13.77
N TYR A 3 7.06 11.99 14.39
CA TYR A 3 7.22 11.21 15.62
C TYR A 3 6.48 11.80 16.84
N GLN A 4 6.35 13.13 16.93
CA GLN A 4 5.64 13.80 18.03
C GLN A 4 4.13 13.60 17.88
N VAL A 5 3.60 13.86 16.69
CA VAL A 5 2.16 13.64 16.39
C VAL A 5 1.79 12.17 16.58
N PHE A 6 2.66 11.26 16.15
CA PHE A 6 2.44 9.83 16.30
C PHE A 6 2.48 9.37 17.76
N ARG A 7 3.37 9.96 18.57
CA ARG A 7 3.45 9.71 20.02
C ARG A 7 2.21 10.23 20.74
N GLU A 8 1.74 11.44 20.43
CA GLU A 8 0.54 12.03 21.03
C GLU A 8 -0.72 11.19 20.77
N ILE A 9 -0.92 10.73 19.52
CA ILE A 9 -2.05 9.86 19.16
C ILE A 9 -1.99 8.51 19.89
N LEU A 10 -0.79 7.95 20.06
CA LEU A 10 -0.58 6.70 20.79
C LEU A 10 -0.86 6.89 22.29
N GLU A 11 -0.34 7.97 22.88
CA GLU A 11 -0.52 8.28 24.30
C GLU A 11 -1.99 8.56 24.64
N GLU A 12 -2.72 9.25 23.76
CA GLU A 12 -4.16 9.52 23.90
C GLU A 12 -4.97 8.22 23.88
N LYS A 13 -4.75 7.36 22.88
CA LYS A 13 -5.46 6.07 22.77
C LYS A 13 -5.14 5.12 23.92
N VAL A 14 -3.89 5.11 24.40
CA VAL A 14 -3.49 4.27 25.54
C VAL A 14 -4.09 4.81 26.86
N SER A 15 -4.16 6.12 27.03
CA SER A 15 -4.77 6.78 28.19
C SER A 15 -6.27 6.47 28.30
N GLU A 16 -6.98 6.53 27.18
CA GLU A 16 -8.41 6.23 27.11
C GLU A 16 -8.70 4.75 27.42
N TYR A 17 -7.83 3.84 26.96
CA TYR A 17 -7.97 2.41 27.19
C TYR A 17 -7.66 1.97 28.62
N LYS A 18 -6.68 2.63 29.27
CA LYS A 18 -6.32 2.36 30.68
C LYS A 18 -7.46 2.61 31.67
N LYS A 19 -8.42 3.47 31.33
CA LYS A 19 -9.56 3.82 32.20
C LYS A 19 -10.66 2.75 32.25
N SER A 20 -10.68 1.78 31.32
CA SER A 20 -11.82 0.86 31.14
C SER A 20 -11.51 -0.62 31.36
N HIS A 21 -10.24 -1.01 31.57
CA HIS A 21 -9.83 -2.43 31.58
C HIS A 21 -8.74 -2.75 32.62
N ASN A 22 -8.60 -4.04 32.95
CA ASN A 22 -7.61 -4.59 33.87
C ASN A 22 -6.22 -4.80 33.22
N ALA A 23 -5.16 -4.74 34.02
CA ALA A 23 -3.75 -4.62 33.59
C ALA A 23 -3.30 -5.61 32.50
N SER A 24 -3.69 -6.89 32.61
CA SER A 24 -3.32 -7.93 31.62
C SER A 24 -3.90 -7.66 30.22
N LYS A 25 -5.14 -7.16 30.11
CA LYS A 25 -5.75 -6.79 28.82
C LYS A 25 -5.14 -5.52 28.22
N ILE A 26 -4.58 -4.66 29.06
CA ILE A 26 -3.91 -3.42 28.61
C ILE A 26 -2.59 -3.77 27.95
N GLU A 27 -1.79 -4.67 28.52
CA GLU A 27 -0.51 -5.09 27.95
C GLU A 27 -0.68 -5.82 26.62
N GLU A 28 -1.66 -6.73 26.52
CA GLU A 28 -1.97 -7.43 25.27
C GLU A 28 -2.35 -6.45 24.16
N LYS A 29 -3.24 -5.49 24.45
CA LYS A 29 -3.65 -4.49 23.47
C LYS A 29 -2.52 -3.51 23.13
N ALA A 30 -1.70 -3.11 24.10
CA ALA A 30 -0.55 -2.25 23.84
C ALA A 30 0.44 -2.94 22.88
N ARG A 31 0.68 -4.24 23.05
CA ARG A 31 1.51 -5.04 22.14
C ARG A 31 0.90 -5.11 20.74
N GLU A 32 -0.39 -5.40 20.63
CA GLU A 32 -1.09 -5.44 19.34
C GLU A 32 -1.00 -4.09 18.59
N GLN A 33 -1.23 -2.99 19.30
CA GLN A 33 -1.10 -1.64 18.74
C GLN A 33 0.35 -1.36 18.31
N ALA A 34 1.34 -1.70 19.13
CA ALA A 34 2.74 -1.53 18.77
C ALA A 34 3.13 -2.33 17.51
N CYS A 35 2.70 -3.58 17.39
CA CYS A 35 2.92 -4.38 16.18
C CYS A 35 2.26 -3.75 14.94
N THR A 36 1.02 -3.27 15.08
CA THR A 36 0.27 -2.60 14.00
C THR A 36 0.99 -1.34 13.53
N VAL A 37 1.47 -0.54 14.48
CA VAL A 37 2.26 0.67 14.24
C VAL A 37 3.54 0.33 13.46
N VAL A 38 4.33 -0.63 13.95
CA VAL A 38 5.59 -1.01 13.31
C VAL A 38 5.34 -1.52 11.89
N PHE A 39 4.32 -2.38 11.72
CA PHE A 39 3.93 -2.88 10.41
C PHE A 39 3.53 -1.75 9.47
N THR A 40 2.68 -0.81 9.93
CA THR A 40 2.18 0.30 9.11
C THR A 40 3.30 1.26 8.72
N VAL A 41 4.20 1.59 9.65
CA VAL A 41 5.35 2.45 9.37
C VAL A 41 6.30 1.79 8.39
N ALA A 42 6.63 0.51 8.60
CA ALA A 42 7.47 -0.24 7.67
C ALA A 42 6.84 -0.30 6.28
N LEU A 43 5.54 -0.60 6.20
CA LEU A 43 4.80 -0.65 4.95
C LEU A 43 4.83 0.70 4.22
N PHE A 44 4.61 1.79 4.96
CA PHE A 44 4.63 3.15 4.40
C PHE A 44 6.01 3.52 3.86
N VAL A 45 7.08 3.24 4.62
CA VAL A 45 8.46 3.51 4.19
C VAL A 45 8.79 2.74 2.92
N VAL A 46 8.52 1.43 2.89
CA VAL A 46 8.79 0.58 1.72
C VAL A 46 7.97 1.04 0.52
N PHE A 47 6.69 1.36 0.72
CA PHE A 47 5.83 1.92 -0.31
C PHE A 47 6.42 3.20 -0.93
N GLN A 48 6.85 4.16 -0.09
CA GLN A 48 7.44 5.42 -0.56
C GLN A 48 8.75 5.19 -1.34
N LEU A 49 9.60 4.28 -0.87
CA LEU A 49 10.85 3.95 -1.57
C LEU A 49 10.58 3.35 -2.96
N ILE A 50 9.66 2.38 -3.05
CA ILE A 50 9.30 1.75 -4.33
C ILE A 50 8.63 2.74 -5.26
N LYS A 51 7.76 3.60 -4.74
CA LYS A 51 7.12 4.66 -5.52
C LYS A 51 8.14 5.64 -6.08
N HIS A 52 9.09 6.08 -5.27
CA HIS A 52 10.16 6.97 -5.70
C HIS A 52 11.04 6.32 -6.78
N ILE A 53 11.32 5.02 -6.66
CA ILE A 53 11.99 4.24 -7.71
C ILE A 53 11.14 4.26 -8.99
N ALA A 54 9.86 3.92 -8.91
CA ALA A 54 8.97 3.85 -10.08
C ALA A 54 8.85 5.20 -10.80
N GLU A 55 8.70 6.30 -10.06
CA GLU A 55 8.67 7.67 -10.59
C GLU A 55 10.00 8.04 -11.28
N SER A 56 11.13 7.62 -10.70
CA SER A 56 12.47 7.86 -11.28
C SER A 56 12.68 7.10 -12.59
N VAL A 57 12.06 5.94 -12.77
CA VAL A 57 12.10 5.17 -14.04
C VAL A 57 11.36 5.86 -15.18
N GLY A 58 10.42 6.75 -14.86
CA GLY A 58 9.75 7.62 -15.83
C GLY A 58 10.69 8.58 -16.58
N LEU A 59 11.95 8.70 -16.14
CA LEU A 59 13.03 9.33 -16.89
C LEU A 59 13.53 8.33 -17.95
N GLU A 60 13.31 8.61 -19.24
CA GLU A 60 13.63 7.74 -20.40
C GLU A 60 15.05 7.12 -20.36
N LEU A 61 15.99 7.78 -19.68
CA LEU A 61 17.37 7.33 -19.52
C LEU A 61 17.54 6.10 -18.61
N LEU A 62 16.62 5.86 -17.69
CA LEU A 62 16.73 4.81 -16.65
C LEU A 62 15.98 3.53 -17.01
N SER A 63 15.04 3.57 -17.94
CA SER A 63 14.25 2.39 -18.36
C SER A 63 15.12 1.18 -18.79
N PRO A 64 16.21 1.34 -19.57
CA PRO A 64 17.05 0.20 -19.96
C PRO A 64 17.79 -0.45 -18.80
N THR A 65 18.21 0.34 -17.80
CA THR A 65 18.92 -0.14 -16.60
C THR A 65 17.98 -0.94 -15.73
N PHE A 66 16.75 -0.45 -15.51
CA PHE A 66 15.74 -1.19 -14.75
C PHE A 66 15.26 -2.44 -15.48
N ALA A 67 15.14 -2.41 -16.81
CA ALA A 67 14.81 -3.61 -17.58
C ALA A 67 15.87 -4.72 -17.42
N LYS A 68 17.17 -4.37 -17.39
CA LYS A 68 18.24 -5.33 -17.10
C LYS A 68 18.15 -5.88 -15.68
N LEU A 69 17.97 -5.01 -14.69
CA LEU A 69 17.85 -5.41 -13.28
C LEU A 69 16.69 -6.40 -13.07
N LEU A 70 15.54 -6.15 -13.69
CA LEU A 70 14.36 -7.01 -13.61
C LEU A 70 14.52 -8.34 -14.38
N ASN A 71 15.38 -8.38 -15.40
CA ASN A 71 15.71 -9.63 -16.09
C ASN A 71 16.71 -10.48 -15.30
N ASP A 72 17.62 -9.83 -14.57
CA ASP A 72 18.66 -10.51 -13.78
C ASP A 72 18.13 -11.00 -12.41
N ASP A 73 17.09 -10.36 -11.86
CA ASP A 73 16.47 -10.73 -10.60
C ASP A 73 14.96 -11.03 -10.73
N SER A 74 14.61 -12.32 -10.54
CA SER A 74 13.22 -12.80 -10.53
C SER A 74 12.57 -12.82 -9.14
N SER A 75 13.19 -12.18 -8.13
CA SER A 75 12.66 -12.12 -6.78
C SER A 75 11.27 -11.47 -6.70
N LYS A 76 10.52 -11.83 -5.66
CA LYS A 76 9.22 -11.22 -5.34
C LYS A 76 9.34 -9.69 -5.17
N ALA A 77 10.45 -9.22 -4.59
CA ALA A 77 10.71 -7.79 -4.42
C ALA A 77 10.85 -7.07 -5.77
N SER A 78 11.66 -7.63 -6.68
CA SER A 78 11.83 -7.09 -8.03
C SER A 78 10.52 -7.08 -8.82
N ARG A 79 9.68 -8.10 -8.66
CA ARG A 79 8.32 -8.12 -9.26
C ARG A 79 7.36 -7.07 -8.70
N VAL A 80 7.49 -6.71 -7.42
CA VAL A 80 6.72 -5.59 -6.83
C VAL A 80 7.19 -4.26 -7.41
N VAL A 81 8.49 -4.05 -7.56
CA VAL A 81 9.06 -2.84 -8.20
C VAL A 81 8.59 -2.76 -9.66
N ASP A 82 8.64 -3.85 -10.40
CA ASP A 82 8.15 -3.95 -11.78
C ASP A 82 6.64 -3.67 -11.90
N LEU A 83 5.84 -4.09 -10.92
CA LEU A 83 4.42 -3.71 -10.85
C LEU A 83 4.27 -2.21 -10.61
N ALA A 84 5.03 -1.63 -9.69
CA ALA A 84 4.97 -0.19 -9.38
C ALA A 84 5.33 0.67 -10.61
N ILE A 85 6.41 0.32 -11.32
CA ILE A 85 6.79 0.97 -12.59
C ILE A 85 5.65 0.88 -13.61
N ALA A 86 5.03 -0.30 -13.75
CA ALA A 86 3.93 -0.48 -14.69
C ALA A 86 2.65 0.31 -14.31
N LEU A 87 2.41 0.53 -13.01
CA LEU A 87 1.31 1.34 -12.51
C LEU A 87 1.53 2.83 -12.83
N GLU A 88 2.76 3.33 -12.72
CA GLU A 88 3.10 4.73 -13.02
C GLU A 88 3.19 5.03 -14.52
N ALA A 89 3.79 4.13 -15.30
CA ALA A 89 4.08 4.38 -16.72
C ALA A 89 2.85 4.21 -17.64
N SER A 90 1.85 3.43 -17.22
CA SER A 90 0.77 3.00 -18.11
C SER A 90 -0.45 3.92 -18.06
N ARG A 91 -0.99 4.26 -19.24
CA ARG A 91 -2.32 4.89 -19.38
C ARG A 91 -3.46 3.96 -18.97
N SER A 92 -3.18 2.66 -18.81
CA SER A 92 -4.17 1.66 -18.38
C SER A 92 -3.62 0.81 -17.23
N THR A 93 -4.38 0.67 -16.15
CA THR A 93 -3.94 -0.08 -14.97
C THR A 93 -3.59 -1.54 -15.34
N PRO A 94 -2.39 -2.04 -15.01
CA PRO A 94 -1.92 -3.40 -15.33
C PRO A 94 -2.63 -4.47 -14.47
N LYS A 95 -3.95 -4.60 -14.65
CA LYS A 95 -4.85 -5.40 -13.81
C LYS A 95 -4.38 -6.83 -13.61
N ASN A 96 -4.11 -7.56 -14.70
CA ASN A 96 -3.77 -8.98 -14.64
C ASN A 96 -2.43 -9.21 -13.94
N LYS A 97 -1.47 -8.30 -14.12
CA LYS A 97 -0.17 -8.32 -13.45
C LYS A 97 -0.33 -8.15 -11.94
N ALA A 98 -1.16 -7.19 -11.53
CA ALA A 98 -1.46 -6.95 -10.11
C ALA A 98 -2.15 -8.16 -9.44
N ILE A 99 -3.14 -8.76 -10.09
CA ILE A 99 -3.85 -9.94 -9.57
C ILE A 99 -2.89 -11.14 -9.45
N ALA A 100 -2.16 -11.45 -10.53
CA ALA A 100 -1.25 -12.59 -10.54
C ALA A 100 -0.14 -12.46 -9.49
N LEU A 101 0.41 -11.26 -9.31
CA LEU A 101 1.40 -11.02 -8.27
C LEU A 101 0.79 -11.13 -6.86
N HIS A 102 -0.42 -10.61 -6.64
CA HIS A 102 -1.09 -10.71 -5.35
C HIS A 102 -1.36 -12.17 -4.95
N ASP A 103 -1.83 -12.99 -5.89
CA ASP A 103 -2.11 -14.41 -5.68
C ASP A 103 -0.83 -15.20 -5.37
N ASP A 104 0.27 -14.94 -6.09
CA ASP A 104 1.57 -15.59 -5.87
C ASP A 104 2.25 -15.20 -4.54
N LEU A 105 1.80 -14.12 -3.92
CA LEU A 105 2.25 -13.67 -2.60
C LEU A 105 1.40 -14.26 -1.46
N GLU A 106 0.58 -15.28 -1.69
CA GLU A 106 -0.21 -15.93 -0.64
C GLU A 106 0.68 -16.40 0.53
N GLY A 107 0.27 -16.03 1.75
CA GLY A 107 1.04 -16.25 2.98
C GLY A 107 2.06 -15.14 3.30
N GLU A 108 2.42 -14.29 2.34
CA GLU A 108 3.32 -13.14 2.55
C GLU A 108 2.55 -11.85 2.81
N TYR A 109 1.97 -11.75 4.00
CA TYR A 109 1.08 -10.66 4.39
C TYR A 109 1.64 -9.25 4.17
N PHE A 110 2.93 -9.03 4.46
CA PHE A 110 3.58 -7.73 4.27
C PHE A 110 3.61 -7.35 2.78
N THR A 111 4.15 -8.22 1.94
CA THR A 111 4.30 -8.00 0.50
C THR A 111 2.94 -7.91 -0.20
N GLN A 112 1.95 -8.72 0.21
CA GLN A 112 0.57 -8.58 -0.28
C GLN A 112 -0.03 -7.22 0.07
N SER A 113 0.20 -6.74 1.30
CA SER A 113 -0.29 -5.43 1.73
C SER A 113 0.34 -4.32 0.91
N LEU A 114 1.62 -4.45 0.56
CA LEU A 114 2.34 -3.51 -0.29
C LEU A 114 1.75 -3.45 -1.70
N VAL A 115 1.46 -4.60 -2.32
CA VAL A 115 0.77 -4.65 -3.63
C VAL A 115 -0.61 -3.98 -3.56
N ARG A 116 -1.37 -4.21 -2.49
CA ARG A 116 -2.68 -3.58 -2.29
C ARG A 116 -2.57 -2.05 -2.21
N VAL A 117 -1.60 -1.54 -1.45
CA VAL A 117 -1.38 -0.09 -1.29
C VAL A 117 -0.94 0.54 -2.61
N LEU A 118 -0.03 -0.09 -3.37
CA LEU A 118 0.39 0.38 -4.69
C LEU A 118 -0.79 0.46 -5.67
N VAL A 119 -1.63 -0.57 -5.71
CA VAL A 119 -2.82 -0.58 -6.57
C VAL A 119 -3.82 0.48 -6.11
N LEU A 120 -4.06 0.60 -4.81
CA LEU A 120 -4.99 1.60 -4.26
C LEU A 120 -4.55 3.03 -4.60
N ASP A 121 -3.26 3.33 -4.49
CA ASP A 121 -2.69 4.62 -4.86
C ASP A 121 -2.89 4.93 -6.36
N ASN A 122 -2.63 3.96 -7.24
CA ASN A 122 -2.92 4.09 -8.67
C ASN A 122 -4.42 4.35 -8.95
N LEU A 123 -5.31 3.60 -8.30
CA LEU A 123 -6.77 3.77 -8.47
C LEU A 123 -7.27 5.12 -7.92
N TYR A 124 -6.55 5.70 -6.96
CA TYR A 124 -6.84 7.01 -6.39
C TYR A 124 -6.38 8.15 -7.29
N LEU A 125 -5.17 8.06 -7.85
CA LEU A 125 -4.55 9.11 -8.67
C LEU A 125 -5.08 9.15 -10.11
N TYR A 126 -5.42 8.01 -10.69
CA TYR A 126 -5.80 7.92 -12.11
C TYR A 126 -7.29 7.61 -12.31
N ASP A 127 -7.84 8.12 -13.41
CA ASP A 127 -9.21 7.82 -13.82
C ASP A 127 -9.29 6.42 -14.46
N VAL A 128 -9.45 5.42 -13.60
CA VAL A 128 -9.62 4.02 -14.01
C VAL A 128 -11.10 3.68 -14.10
N ARG A 129 -11.50 2.99 -15.18
CA ARG A 129 -12.89 2.51 -15.38
C ARG A 129 -13.42 1.78 -14.14
N MET A 130 -14.65 2.12 -13.74
CA MET A 130 -15.29 1.57 -12.54
C MET A 130 -15.30 0.04 -12.51
N GLN A 131 -15.53 -0.62 -13.65
CA GLN A 131 -15.52 -2.09 -13.72
C GLN A 131 -14.15 -2.67 -13.32
N VAL A 132 -13.06 -2.03 -13.75
CA VAL A 132 -11.69 -2.44 -13.41
C VAL A 132 -11.38 -2.18 -11.94
N LYS A 133 -11.82 -1.04 -11.39
CA LYS A 133 -11.70 -0.72 -9.95
C LYS A 133 -12.36 -1.79 -9.08
N GLN A 134 -13.62 -2.13 -9.38
CA GLN A 134 -14.39 -3.13 -8.62
C GLN A 134 -13.75 -4.52 -8.70
N GLU A 135 -13.31 -4.93 -9.89
CA GLU A 135 -12.68 -6.22 -10.10
C GLU A 135 -11.36 -6.33 -9.31
N LEU A 136 -10.51 -5.30 -9.39
CA LEU A 136 -9.25 -5.24 -8.63
C LEU A 136 -9.50 -5.28 -7.13
N CYS A 137 -10.42 -4.47 -6.61
CA CYS A 137 -10.69 -4.43 -5.18
C CYS A 137 -11.22 -5.77 -4.68
N LYS A 138 -12.10 -6.42 -5.46
CA LYS A 138 -12.62 -7.75 -5.13
C LYS A 138 -11.51 -8.80 -5.10
N LYS A 139 -10.63 -8.83 -6.10
CA LYS A 139 -9.56 -9.84 -6.21
C LYS A 139 -8.46 -9.64 -5.19
N LEU A 140 -8.01 -8.39 -5.02
CA LEU A 140 -6.95 -8.06 -4.06
C LEU A 140 -7.47 -8.00 -2.62
N LYS A 141 -8.77 -8.17 -2.37
CA LYS A 141 -9.42 -8.03 -1.05
C LYS A 141 -9.16 -6.64 -0.43
N ILE A 142 -9.27 -5.60 -1.26
CA ILE A 142 -9.20 -4.21 -0.83
C ILE A 142 -10.60 -3.77 -0.46
N ASP A 143 -10.81 -3.45 0.81
CA ASP A 143 -12.07 -2.89 1.28
C ASP A 143 -12.03 -1.37 1.14
N ILE A 144 -12.78 -0.85 0.17
CA ILE A 144 -12.90 0.59 -0.06
C ILE A 144 -14.36 0.96 0.21
N PRO A 145 -14.64 1.99 1.03
CA PRO A 145 -15.99 2.51 1.19
C PRO A 145 -16.58 2.84 -0.19
N LYS A 146 -17.79 2.38 -0.49
CA LYS A 146 -18.42 2.55 -1.82
C LYS A 146 -18.44 4.02 -2.29
N ALA A 147 -18.49 4.97 -1.36
CA ALA A 147 -18.43 6.41 -1.60
C ALA A 147 -17.11 6.88 -2.23
N SER A 148 -15.99 6.19 -2.00
CA SER A 148 -14.67 6.61 -2.49
C SER A 148 -14.39 6.22 -3.94
N PHE A 149 -15.27 5.43 -4.57
CA PHE A 149 -15.16 5.05 -5.98
C PHE A 149 -15.68 6.13 -6.94
N ASP A 150 -16.46 7.10 -6.45
CA ASP A 150 -16.99 8.20 -7.24
C ASP A 150 -16.09 9.45 -7.10
N PRO A 151 -15.30 9.81 -8.14
CA PRO A 151 -14.46 11.01 -8.09
C PRO A 151 -15.27 12.32 -8.07
N GLY A 152 -16.57 12.31 -8.38
CA GLY A 152 -17.45 13.48 -8.35
C GLY A 152 -17.75 14.00 -6.93
N LEU A 153 -17.61 13.14 -5.91
CA LEU A 153 -17.85 13.47 -4.50
C LEU A 153 -16.62 14.05 -3.78
N LYS A 154 -15.44 14.05 -4.42
CA LYS A 154 -14.17 14.49 -3.80
C LYS A 154 -13.90 16.01 -3.92
N ARG A 155 -14.85 16.80 -4.45
CA ARG A 155 -14.73 18.27 -4.44
C ARG A 155 -15.18 18.81 -3.08
N LEU A 156 -14.20 18.92 -2.17
CA LEU A 156 -14.13 19.84 -1.03
C LEU A 156 -15.39 19.97 -0.15
N GLN A 157 -15.37 19.28 0.99
CA GLN A 157 -15.84 19.87 2.25
C GLN A 157 -14.63 20.30 3.06
#